data_AF-A0A0D1YHU7-F1
#
_entry.id   AF-A0A0D1YHU7-F1
#
_cell.length_a   1.000
_cell.length_b   1.000
_cell.length_c   1.000
_cell.angle_alpha   90.00
_cell.angle_beta   90.00
_cell.angle_gamma   90.00
#
_symmetry.space_group_name_H-M   'P 1'
#
loop_
_entity.id
_entity.type
_entity.pdbx_description
1 polymer ?
#
loop_
_entity_poly.entity_id
_entity_poly.type
_entity_poly.pdbx_seq_one_letter_code
_entity_poly.pdbx_strand_id
1 'polypeptide(L)'
;MPLPLPEILDSGNLTRYDSSSTCQRWFCRQCGASTINIDKGDGADEWEVATGLLHFVDGRGLDGRLKRVQLWVDDVKGDGGAVPWINQGRLLGHGDIGGPKPACRIFTQSSPRCTLPLPNVVLSILRPDDESSKSNHGKFEAGLDACTSCRLVSGFEVTSWLTVPRHLIKSGSTGLNDLLSNTSKLHHYKTSPDVGRYFCAKCGATVFYYKQGLDTIDIGTGLLEPLNERMVRVENWLAWQKYPTGVAYQEDAVDKDFIANLAEGMHSRDSQQ
;
A
#
# COMPACT_ATOMS: atom_id res chain seq x y z
N MET A 1 12.28 18.15 -20.81
CA MET A 1 11.59 19.45 -20.67
C MET A 1 10.65 19.29 -19.49
N PRO A 2 10.80 20.04 -18.39
CA PRO A 2 9.89 19.93 -17.26
C PRO A 2 8.48 20.30 -17.74
N LEU A 3 7.53 19.40 -17.53
CA LEU A 3 6.13 19.67 -17.86
C LEU A 3 5.58 20.67 -16.84
N PRO A 4 4.69 21.60 -17.23
CA PRO A 4 4.05 22.50 -16.27
C PRO A 4 3.30 21.70 -15.21
N LEU A 5 3.21 22.24 -13.99
CA LEU A 5 2.42 21.64 -12.93
C LEU A 5 0.95 21.54 -13.36
N PRO A 6 0.25 20.43 -13.03
CA PRO A 6 -1.12 20.23 -13.45
C PRO A 6 -2.08 21.14 -12.67
N GLU A 7 -3.06 21.73 -13.38
CA GLU A 7 -4.09 22.62 -12.79
C GLU A 7 -4.95 21.93 -11.71
N ILE A 8 -4.96 20.59 -11.67
CA ILE A 8 -5.71 19.81 -10.68
C ILE A 8 -5.32 20.13 -9.22
N LEU A 9 -4.12 20.66 -8.99
CA LEU A 9 -3.66 21.08 -7.66
C LEU A 9 -4.53 22.20 -7.07
N ASP A 10 -5.15 23.02 -7.92
CA ASP A 10 -6.01 24.15 -7.50
C ASP A 10 -7.49 23.76 -7.39
N SER A 11 -7.84 22.50 -7.65
CA SER A 11 -9.24 22.03 -7.66
C SER A 11 -9.93 22.03 -6.29
N GLY A 12 -9.18 22.13 -5.18
CA GLY A 12 -9.68 21.98 -3.82
C GLY A 12 -10.04 20.54 -3.43
N ASN A 13 -9.92 19.58 -4.35
CA ASN A 13 -10.24 18.16 -4.12
C ASN A 13 -9.06 17.35 -3.57
N LEU A 14 -7.86 17.92 -3.57
CA LEU A 14 -6.64 17.27 -3.12
C LEU A 14 -6.18 17.85 -1.78
N THR A 15 -5.64 16.99 -0.92
CA THR A 15 -4.95 17.36 0.30
C THR A 15 -3.44 17.17 0.10
N ARG A 16 -2.66 18.18 0.47
CA ARG A 16 -1.20 18.11 0.45
C ARG A 16 -0.66 17.76 1.84
N TYR A 17 0.39 16.94 1.88
CA TYR A 17 1.32 16.91 3.00
C TYR A 17 2.76 16.93 2.49
N ASP A 18 3.65 17.54 3.27
CA ASP A 18 5.07 17.58 2.95
C ASP A 18 5.75 16.37 3.61
N SER A 19 6.37 15.51 2.81
CA SER A 19 7.05 14.28 3.27
C SER A 19 8.54 14.49 3.56
N SER A 20 9.12 15.54 2.98
CA SER A 20 10.42 16.11 3.32
C SER A 20 10.37 17.63 3.10
N SER A 21 11.50 18.32 3.28
CA SER A 21 11.62 19.74 2.92
C SER A 21 11.50 20.00 1.41
N THR A 22 11.69 18.98 0.56
CA THR A 22 11.67 19.10 -0.90
C THR A 22 10.50 18.34 -1.54
N CYS A 23 9.94 17.32 -0.88
CA CYS A 23 8.94 16.43 -1.49
C CYS A 23 7.53 16.67 -0.95
N GLN A 24 6.64 17.16 -1.81
CA GLN A 24 5.21 17.31 -1.58
C GLN A 24 4.45 16.08 -2.09
N ARG A 25 3.47 15.62 -1.32
CA ARG A 25 2.61 14.49 -1.69
C ARG A 25 1.16 14.91 -1.61
N TRP A 26 0.41 14.58 -2.65
CA TRP A 26 -0.98 14.97 -2.82
C TRP A 26 -1.88 13.75 -2.92
N PHE A 27 -2.99 13.77 -2.18
CA PHE A 27 -3.97 12.67 -2.19
C PHE A 27 -5.39 13.20 -2.29
N CYS A 28 -6.30 12.38 -2.82
CA CYS A 28 -7.71 12.73 -2.92
C CYS A 28 -8.33 12.87 -1.53
N ARG A 29 -8.97 14.01 -1.26
CA ARG A 29 -9.61 14.29 0.03
C ARG A 29 -10.77 13.35 0.36
N GLN A 30 -11.42 12.80 -0.66
CA GLN A 30 -12.61 11.95 -0.49
C GLN A 30 -12.26 10.48 -0.26
N CYS A 31 -11.33 9.93 -1.04
CA CYS A 31 -11.04 8.50 -1.02
C CYS A 31 -9.65 8.12 -0.49
N GLY A 32 -8.76 9.10 -0.30
CA GLY A 32 -7.39 8.88 0.18
C GLY A 32 -6.37 8.50 -0.91
N ALA A 33 -6.80 8.26 -2.15
CA ALA A 33 -5.91 7.81 -3.22
C ALA A 33 -4.72 8.74 -3.40
N SER A 34 -3.51 8.18 -3.49
CA SER A 34 -2.32 8.92 -3.87
C SER A 34 -2.51 9.44 -5.29
N THR A 35 -2.19 10.72 -5.53
CA THR A 35 -2.44 11.37 -6.82
C THR A 35 -1.15 11.87 -7.46
N ILE A 36 -0.46 12.81 -6.82
CA ILE A 36 0.70 13.50 -7.38
C ILE A 36 1.80 13.59 -6.32
N ASN A 37 3.05 13.34 -6.72
CA ASN A 37 4.24 13.75 -5.98
C ASN A 37 4.87 14.94 -6.70
N ILE A 38 5.42 15.90 -5.95
CA ILE A 38 6.24 16.99 -6.48
C ILE A 38 7.55 17.02 -5.70
N ASP A 39 8.68 16.90 -6.39
CA ASP A 39 10.01 17.08 -5.83
C ASP A 39 10.58 18.45 -6.24
N LYS A 40 10.88 19.26 -5.22
CA LYS A 40 11.40 20.62 -5.31
C LYS A 40 12.88 20.64 -4.93
N GLY A 41 13.67 19.78 -5.56
CA GLY A 41 15.12 19.73 -5.39
C GLY A 41 15.80 21.00 -5.93
N ASP A 42 17.12 20.93 -6.10
CA ASP A 42 17.93 22.09 -6.55
C ASP A 42 17.69 22.49 -8.03
N GLY A 43 16.89 21.70 -8.77
CA GLY A 43 16.58 21.87 -10.18
C GLY A 43 15.17 22.41 -10.45
N ALA A 44 14.67 22.15 -11.67
CA ALA A 44 13.26 22.40 -11.97
C ALA A 44 12.38 21.39 -11.19
N ASP A 45 11.22 21.85 -10.70
CA ASP A 45 10.25 20.97 -10.05
C ASP A 45 9.95 19.75 -10.93
N GLU A 46 10.16 18.56 -10.38
CA GLU A 46 9.76 17.30 -10.99
C GLU A 46 8.44 16.85 -10.35
N TRP A 47 7.55 16.28 -11.15
CA TRP A 47 6.30 15.75 -10.63
C TRP A 47 5.94 14.41 -11.26
N GLU A 48 5.29 13.59 -10.45
CA GLU A 48 4.90 12.22 -10.78
C GLU A 48 3.40 12.07 -10.53
N VAL A 49 2.73 11.23 -11.32
CA VAL A 49 1.32 10.88 -11.11
C VAL A 49 1.21 9.40 -10.77
N ALA A 50 0.34 9.07 -9.82
CA ALA A 50 0.05 7.71 -9.45
C ALA A 50 -0.59 6.95 -10.63
N THR A 51 0.07 5.89 -11.07
CA THR A 51 -0.24 5.14 -12.30
C THR A 51 -1.62 4.52 -12.30
N GLY A 52 -2.15 4.14 -11.13
CA GLY A 52 -3.50 3.59 -10.98
C GLY A 52 -4.60 4.58 -11.35
N LEU A 53 -4.32 5.88 -11.38
CA LEU A 53 -5.28 6.93 -11.76
C LEU A 53 -5.22 7.31 -13.25
N LEU A 54 -4.22 6.82 -13.98
CA LEU A 54 -4.09 7.11 -15.39
C LEU A 54 -5.24 6.44 -16.17
N HIS A 55 -5.89 7.24 -17.02
CA HIS A 55 -6.95 6.79 -17.91
C HIS A 55 -6.69 7.32 -19.32
N PHE A 56 -6.58 6.40 -20.28
CA PHE A 56 -6.39 6.73 -21.69
C PHE A 56 -7.71 6.49 -22.45
N VAL A 57 -8.13 7.49 -23.23
CA VAL A 57 -9.45 7.55 -23.90
C VAL A 57 -9.63 6.46 -24.96
N ASP A 58 -8.54 5.89 -25.48
CA ASP A 58 -8.57 4.90 -26.56
C ASP A 58 -8.89 3.45 -26.10
N GLY A 59 -9.22 3.26 -24.82
CA GLY A 59 -9.74 2.00 -24.28
C GLY A 59 -8.71 0.89 -24.03
N ARG A 60 -7.42 1.08 -24.39
CA ARG A 60 -6.36 0.08 -24.12
C ARG A 60 -5.77 0.14 -22.71
N GLY A 61 -6.30 1.00 -21.83
CA GLY A 61 -5.74 1.19 -20.50
C GLY A 61 -4.25 1.58 -20.56
N LEU A 62 -3.43 0.90 -19.77
CA LEU A 62 -1.99 1.13 -19.63
C LEU A 62 -1.12 0.16 -20.43
N ASP A 63 -1.71 -0.84 -21.07
CA ASP A 63 -1.00 -1.90 -21.80
C ASP A 63 0.01 -1.30 -22.80
N GLY A 64 1.30 -1.60 -22.57
CA GLY A 64 2.41 -1.16 -23.41
C GLY A 64 2.72 0.35 -23.38
N ARG A 65 2.12 1.13 -22.47
CA ARG A 65 2.30 2.60 -22.41
C ARG A 65 3.37 3.05 -21.42
N LEU A 66 3.61 2.26 -20.40
CA LEU A 66 4.52 2.63 -19.31
C LEU A 66 5.86 1.91 -19.48
N LYS A 67 6.94 2.69 -19.57
CA LYS A 67 8.28 2.17 -19.37
C LYS A 67 8.52 2.09 -17.87
N ARG A 68 8.57 0.86 -17.35
CA ARG A 68 8.69 0.62 -15.90
C ARG A 68 10.15 0.48 -15.51
N VAL A 69 10.50 1.12 -14.41
CA VAL A 69 11.80 1.07 -13.74
C VAL A 69 11.56 0.89 -12.26
N GLN A 70 12.47 0.22 -11.56
CA GLN A 70 12.41 0.14 -10.11
C GLN A 70 13.43 1.12 -9.54
N LEU A 71 12.95 2.07 -8.75
CA LEU A 71 13.78 3.04 -8.06
C LEU A 71 13.97 2.59 -6.61
N TRP A 72 15.11 2.95 -6.02
CA TRP A 72 15.40 2.72 -4.60
C TRP A 72 15.41 1.23 -4.20
N VAL A 73 15.71 0.33 -5.15
CA VAL A 73 15.77 -1.12 -4.90
C VAL A 73 16.80 -1.43 -3.80
N ASP A 74 17.91 -0.72 -3.80
CA ASP A 74 18.99 -0.88 -2.80
C ASP A 74 18.56 -0.48 -1.38
N ASP A 75 17.55 0.38 -1.25
CA ASP A 75 16.98 0.76 0.06
C ASP A 75 16.10 -0.36 0.64
N VAL A 76 15.60 -1.26 -0.22
CA VAL A 76 14.82 -2.44 0.19
C VAL A 76 15.76 -3.57 0.60
N LYS A 77 16.37 -3.43 1.78
CA LYS A 77 17.28 -4.43 2.34
C LYS A 77 16.55 -5.75 2.65
N GLY A 78 17.31 -6.85 2.65
CA GLY A 78 16.79 -8.16 3.01
C GLY A 78 16.18 -8.88 1.82
N ASP A 79 14.85 -8.94 1.77
CA ASP A 79 14.12 -9.84 0.88
C ASP A 79 13.77 -9.22 -0.50
N GLY A 80 14.02 -7.92 -0.68
CA GLY A 80 13.77 -7.18 -1.91
C GLY A 80 12.30 -6.82 -2.17
N GLY A 81 11.38 -7.10 -1.23
CA GLY A 81 9.97 -6.74 -1.38
C GLY A 81 9.32 -7.33 -2.63
N ALA A 82 8.65 -6.50 -3.43
CA ALA A 82 8.01 -6.96 -4.66
C ALA A 82 8.98 -7.11 -5.84
N VAL A 83 10.25 -6.69 -5.71
CA VAL A 83 11.26 -6.74 -6.79
C VAL A 83 11.34 -8.13 -7.43
N PRO A 84 11.45 -9.24 -6.68
CA PRO A 84 11.54 -10.57 -7.28
C PRO A 84 10.28 -10.99 -8.03
N TRP A 85 9.12 -10.44 -7.67
CA TRP A 85 7.83 -10.76 -8.31
C TRP A 85 7.63 -9.97 -9.59
N ILE A 86 8.09 -8.73 -9.65
CA ILE A 86 7.86 -7.86 -10.80
C ILE A 86 8.82 -8.23 -11.93
N ASN A 87 8.28 -8.65 -13.08
CA ASN A 87 9.03 -9.08 -14.26
C ASN A 87 10.13 -10.12 -13.92
N GLN A 88 9.87 -10.97 -12.93
CA GLN A 88 10.83 -11.98 -12.44
C GLN A 88 12.17 -11.36 -11.97
N GLY A 89 12.13 -10.15 -11.40
CA GLY A 89 13.32 -9.41 -10.96
C GLY A 89 14.17 -8.81 -12.10
N ARG A 90 13.65 -8.79 -13.34
CA ARG A 90 14.40 -8.32 -14.53
C ARG A 90 14.20 -6.84 -14.88
N LEU A 91 13.45 -6.07 -14.09
CA LEU A 91 13.40 -4.62 -14.30
C LEU A 91 14.75 -3.99 -13.97
N LEU A 92 15.13 -2.97 -14.74
CA LEU A 92 16.32 -2.18 -14.43
C LEU A 92 16.11 -1.45 -13.10
N GLY A 93 17.07 -1.61 -12.19
CA GLY A 93 17.14 -0.88 -10.93
C GLY A 93 18.00 0.37 -11.09
N HIS A 94 17.53 1.51 -10.60
CA HIS A 94 18.39 2.67 -10.32
C HIS A 94 18.57 2.81 -8.81
N GLY A 95 19.84 2.88 -8.38
CA GLY A 95 20.22 3.16 -7.01
C GLY A 95 20.38 4.66 -6.83
N ASP A 96 19.45 5.27 -6.10
CA ASP A 96 19.60 6.62 -5.56
C ASP A 96 19.63 6.53 -4.03
N ILE A 97 20.20 7.55 -3.36
CA ILE A 97 20.42 7.54 -1.91
C ILE A 97 19.33 8.31 -1.16
N GLY A 98 18.46 7.61 -0.42
CA GLY A 98 17.63 8.18 0.65
C GLY A 98 16.28 8.80 0.26
N GLY A 99 15.21 8.00 0.25
CA GLY A 99 13.82 8.47 0.20
C GLY A 99 13.23 8.88 1.57
N PRO A 100 12.25 9.81 1.63
CA PRO A 100 11.55 10.15 2.86
C PRO A 100 10.74 8.96 3.40
N LYS A 101 10.86 8.72 4.71
CA LYS A 101 10.12 7.68 5.44
C LYS A 101 8.61 7.97 5.45
N PRO A 102 7.72 6.96 5.31
CA PRO A 102 6.28 7.18 5.32
C PRO A 102 5.79 7.72 6.68
N ALA A 103 4.78 8.59 6.62
CA ALA A 103 4.18 9.26 7.78
C ALA A 103 3.24 8.38 8.61
N CYS A 104 2.94 7.16 8.14
CA CYS A 104 2.13 6.16 8.84
C CYS A 104 2.91 4.85 8.98
N ARG A 105 2.79 4.22 10.16
CA ARG A 105 3.39 2.91 10.48
C ARG A 105 2.47 2.13 11.41
N ILE A 106 2.29 0.86 11.10
CA ILE A 106 1.58 -0.14 11.87
C ILE A 106 2.63 -1.11 12.40
N PHE A 107 2.83 -1.17 13.70
CA PHE A 107 3.90 -1.98 14.26
C PHE A 107 3.43 -3.42 14.49
N THR A 108 4.27 -4.40 14.19
CA THR A 108 3.97 -5.82 14.45
C THR A 108 4.10 -6.22 15.93
N GLN A 109 4.31 -5.27 16.84
CA GLN A 109 4.27 -5.41 18.31
C GLN A 109 4.35 -4.01 18.96
N SER A 110 4.16 -3.89 20.28
CA SER A 110 4.38 -2.64 21.00
C SER A 110 5.89 -2.37 21.18
N SER A 111 6.43 -1.27 20.65
CA SER A 111 7.79 -0.80 20.96
C SER A 111 7.75 0.57 21.66
N PRO A 112 8.45 0.74 22.80
CA PRO A 112 8.48 2.00 23.55
C PRO A 112 9.52 3.02 23.05
N ARG A 113 10.22 2.78 21.93
CA ARG A 113 11.29 3.68 21.46
C ARG A 113 11.27 3.88 19.95
N CYS A 114 10.53 4.88 19.48
CA CYS A 114 10.72 5.44 18.15
C CYS A 114 10.84 6.96 18.27
N THR A 115 11.99 7.51 17.87
CA THR A 115 12.33 8.95 17.94
C THR A 115 11.93 9.73 16.69
N LEU A 116 11.19 9.10 15.77
CA LEU A 116 10.53 9.78 14.65
C LEU A 116 9.21 10.41 15.14
N PRO A 117 8.69 11.47 14.50
CA PRO A 117 7.37 11.98 14.84
C PRO A 117 6.35 10.83 14.78
N LEU A 118 5.60 10.65 15.87
CA LEU A 118 4.70 9.52 16.02
C LEU A 118 3.76 9.44 14.80
N PRO A 119 3.56 8.24 14.23
CA PRO A 119 2.66 8.07 13.10
C PRO A 119 1.25 8.54 13.46
N ASN A 120 0.49 9.08 12.49
CA ASN A 120 -0.87 9.58 12.75
C ASN A 120 -1.83 8.45 13.16
N VAL A 121 -1.68 7.29 12.52
CA VAL A 121 -2.40 6.05 12.82
C VAL A 121 -1.38 5.05 13.36
N VAL A 122 -1.64 4.53 14.56
CA VAL A 122 -0.81 3.52 15.23
C VAL A 122 -1.72 2.41 15.76
N LEU A 123 -1.38 1.18 15.42
CA LEU A 123 -1.99 -0.04 15.96
C LEU A 123 -0.95 -1.14 16.03
N SER A 124 -1.25 -2.19 16.81
CA SER A 124 -0.52 -3.44 16.82
C SER A 124 -1.45 -4.61 16.52
N ILE A 125 -0.87 -5.69 15.98
CA ILE A 125 -1.58 -6.92 15.66
C ILE A 125 -0.95 -8.04 16.47
N LEU A 126 -1.77 -8.78 17.22
CA LEU A 126 -1.35 -9.96 17.95
C LEU A 126 -1.23 -11.15 17.00
N ARG A 127 -0.24 -12.01 17.20
CA ARG A 127 -0.07 -13.22 16.39
C ARG A 127 -1.28 -14.16 16.59
N PRO A 128 -1.82 -14.77 15.53
CA PRO A 128 -2.89 -15.74 15.67
C PRO A 128 -2.34 -16.99 16.39
N ASP A 129 -3.17 -17.59 17.24
CA ASP A 129 -2.92 -18.92 17.77
C ASP A 129 -3.16 -20.01 16.70
N ASP A 130 -2.65 -21.22 16.93
CA ASP A 130 -2.74 -22.31 15.95
C ASP A 130 -4.21 -22.65 15.57
N GLU A 131 -5.16 -22.43 16.49
CA GLU A 131 -6.60 -22.63 16.30
C GLU A 131 -7.24 -21.57 15.37
N SER A 132 -6.82 -20.30 15.46
CA SER A 132 -7.30 -19.23 14.57
C SER A 132 -6.63 -19.22 13.20
N SER A 133 -5.43 -19.82 13.06
CA SER A 133 -4.75 -20.01 11.78
C SER A 133 -5.10 -21.39 11.17
N LYS A 134 -6.28 -21.53 10.55
CA LYS A 134 -6.78 -22.81 10.00
C LYS A 134 -5.99 -23.45 8.84
N SER A 135 -4.69 -23.19 8.68
CA SER A 135 -3.78 -23.81 7.70
C SER A 135 -2.39 -23.15 7.64
N ASN A 136 -2.22 -21.95 8.22
CA ASN A 136 -1.09 -21.06 7.92
C ASN A 136 -0.01 -20.98 9.03
N HIS A 137 0.01 -21.92 9.98
CA HIS A 137 1.05 -22.02 11.03
C HIS A 137 1.32 -20.71 11.80
N GLY A 138 0.26 -20.06 12.28
CA GLY A 138 0.34 -18.80 13.03
C GLY A 138 0.67 -17.57 12.17
N LYS A 139 0.32 -17.60 10.87
CA LYS A 139 0.46 -16.47 9.93
C LYS A 139 -0.89 -15.96 9.42
N PHE A 140 -0.96 -14.68 9.10
CA PHE A 140 -2.09 -14.04 8.44
C PHE A 140 -2.03 -14.25 6.93
N GLU A 141 -3.18 -14.42 6.30
CA GLU A 141 -3.26 -14.40 4.84
C GLU A 141 -2.95 -13.00 4.32
N ALA A 142 -2.11 -12.93 3.29
CA ALA A 142 -1.80 -11.70 2.57
C ALA A 142 -1.87 -11.93 1.06
N GLY A 143 -2.26 -10.92 0.30
CA GLY A 143 -2.41 -11.05 -1.14
C GLY A 143 -2.37 -9.71 -1.84
N LEU A 144 -2.13 -9.76 -3.15
CA LEU A 144 -2.20 -8.61 -4.03
C LEU A 144 -3.60 -8.55 -4.65
N ASP A 145 -4.11 -7.36 -4.89
CA ASP A 145 -5.43 -7.12 -5.47
C ASP A 145 -5.30 -6.10 -6.61
N ALA A 146 -5.69 -6.51 -7.81
CA ALA A 146 -5.66 -5.72 -9.04
C ALA A 146 -7.05 -5.20 -9.46
N CYS A 147 -8.07 -5.35 -8.61
CA CYS A 147 -9.43 -4.92 -8.95
C CYS A 147 -9.50 -3.41 -9.20
N THR A 148 -10.47 -3.00 -10.02
CA THR A 148 -10.66 -1.59 -10.36
C THR A 148 -10.88 -0.72 -9.12
N SER A 149 -11.57 -1.25 -8.10
CA SER A 149 -11.82 -0.50 -6.87
C SER A 149 -10.52 -0.28 -6.07
N CYS A 150 -9.74 -1.32 -5.79
CA CYS A 150 -8.48 -1.19 -5.05
C CYS A 150 -7.46 -0.32 -5.79
N ARG A 151 -7.43 -0.40 -7.13
CA ARG A 151 -6.61 0.48 -7.97
C ARG A 151 -6.94 1.96 -7.77
N LEU A 152 -8.21 2.33 -7.92
CA LEU A 152 -8.63 3.74 -7.89
C LEU A 152 -8.55 4.37 -6.50
N VAL A 153 -8.65 3.57 -5.43
CA VAL A 153 -8.65 4.08 -4.05
C VAL A 153 -7.25 4.15 -3.44
N SER A 154 -6.29 3.37 -3.95
CA SER A 154 -4.88 3.48 -3.56
C SER A 154 -4.12 4.46 -4.46
N GLY A 155 -4.50 4.54 -5.74
CA GLY A 155 -3.77 5.26 -6.78
C GLY A 155 -2.73 4.40 -7.51
N PHE A 156 -2.62 3.10 -7.21
CA PHE A 156 -1.62 2.20 -7.78
C PHE A 156 -2.29 1.01 -8.47
N GLU A 157 -1.67 0.40 -9.49
CA GLU A 157 -2.29 -0.73 -10.22
C GLU A 157 -2.55 -1.96 -9.35
N VAL A 158 -1.83 -2.09 -8.24
CA VAL A 158 -1.96 -3.20 -7.29
C VAL A 158 -1.97 -2.66 -5.87
N THR A 159 -2.89 -3.17 -5.05
CA THR A 159 -2.88 -2.95 -3.60
C THR A 159 -2.57 -4.25 -2.89
N SER A 160 -1.84 -4.19 -1.79
CA SER A 160 -1.50 -5.36 -1.00
C SER A 160 -2.24 -5.34 0.33
N TRP A 161 -2.97 -6.41 0.60
CA TRP A 161 -3.83 -6.56 1.78
C TRP A 161 -3.36 -7.73 2.65
N LEU A 162 -3.61 -7.62 3.96
CA LEU A 162 -3.57 -8.74 4.89
C LEU A 162 -4.87 -8.81 5.68
N THR A 163 -5.41 -10.01 5.88
CA THR A 163 -6.70 -10.21 6.56
C THR A 163 -6.49 -10.54 8.03
N VAL A 164 -7.06 -9.73 8.93
CA VAL A 164 -6.87 -9.88 10.39
C VAL A 164 -8.19 -10.05 11.12
N PRO A 165 -8.33 -11.05 12.00
CA PRO A 165 -9.41 -11.10 12.98
C PRO A 165 -9.39 -9.86 13.90
N ARG A 166 -10.51 -9.16 14.00
CA ARG A 166 -10.62 -7.87 14.71
C ARG A 166 -10.17 -7.93 16.17
N HIS A 167 -10.36 -9.06 16.84
CA HIS A 167 -9.97 -9.24 18.24
C HIS A 167 -8.44 -9.24 18.45
N LEU A 168 -7.66 -9.54 17.41
CA LEU A 168 -6.20 -9.49 17.42
C LEU A 168 -5.64 -8.09 17.17
N ILE A 169 -6.46 -7.11 16.78
CA ILE A 169 -6.03 -5.73 16.56
C ILE A 169 -6.13 -4.92 17.85
N LYS A 170 -5.04 -4.27 18.24
CA LYS A 170 -4.99 -3.35 19.38
C LYS A 170 -4.66 -1.94 18.91
N SER A 171 -5.46 -0.96 19.32
CA SER A 171 -5.20 0.46 19.08
C SER A 171 -5.37 1.23 20.38
N GLY A 172 -4.25 1.64 20.98
CA GLY A 172 -4.23 2.31 22.28
C GLY A 172 -4.96 1.52 23.38
N SER A 173 -5.38 2.23 24.44
CA SER A 173 -6.19 1.69 25.53
C SER A 173 -7.68 1.53 25.17
N THR A 174 -8.11 2.15 24.08
CA THR A 174 -9.50 2.36 23.71
C THR A 174 -10.02 1.34 22.69
N GLY A 175 -9.13 0.66 21.97
CA GLY A 175 -9.48 -0.42 21.05
C GLY A 175 -9.79 0.04 19.61
N LEU A 176 -10.12 -0.93 18.75
CA LEU A 176 -10.27 -0.72 17.31
C LEU A 176 -11.46 0.19 16.95
N ASN A 177 -12.61 0.04 17.61
CA ASN A 177 -13.81 0.82 17.29
C ASN A 177 -13.61 2.33 17.50
N ASP A 178 -12.82 2.69 18.50
CA ASP A 178 -12.48 4.09 18.79
C ASP A 178 -11.56 4.67 17.72
N LEU A 179 -10.62 3.87 17.20
CA LEU A 179 -9.81 4.27 16.04
C LEU A 179 -10.69 4.44 14.79
N LEU A 180 -11.60 3.50 14.51
CA LEU A 180 -12.51 3.57 13.35
C LEU A 180 -13.45 4.79 13.40
N SER A 181 -13.75 5.29 14.61
CA SER A 181 -14.61 6.46 14.82
C SER A 181 -13.82 7.78 14.92
N ASN A 182 -12.48 7.72 14.98
CA ASN A 182 -11.64 8.91 15.17
C ASN A 182 -11.33 9.61 13.83
N THR A 183 -12.21 10.52 13.45
CA THR A 183 -12.11 11.29 12.20
C THR A 183 -10.91 12.25 12.14
N SER A 184 -10.27 12.57 13.27
CA SER A 184 -9.03 13.37 13.29
C SER A 184 -7.80 12.56 12.82
N LYS A 185 -7.85 11.24 12.96
CA LYS A 185 -6.75 10.34 12.58
C LYS A 185 -7.04 9.56 11.31
N LEU A 186 -8.28 9.15 11.15
CA LEU A 186 -8.72 8.21 10.13
C LEU A 186 -9.99 8.73 9.46
N HIS A 187 -9.87 9.08 8.18
CA HIS A 187 -11.03 9.36 7.35
C HIS A 187 -11.57 8.05 6.78
N HIS A 188 -12.87 8.03 6.49
CA HIS A 188 -13.49 6.90 5.84
C HIS A 188 -14.67 7.33 4.99
N TYR A 189 -15.01 6.47 4.04
CA TYR A 189 -16.22 6.57 3.25
C TYR A 189 -16.75 5.17 2.97
N LYS A 190 -18.02 5.11 2.57
CA LYS A 190 -18.68 3.86 2.22
C LYS A 190 -18.64 3.66 0.71
N THR A 191 -18.19 2.48 0.27
CA THR A 191 -18.28 2.06 -1.14
C THR A 191 -19.57 1.31 -1.43
N SER A 192 -20.15 0.69 -0.42
CA SER A 192 -21.50 0.12 -0.39
C SER A 192 -22.11 0.34 1.00
N PRO A 193 -23.40 0.06 1.24
CA PRO A 193 -24.02 0.24 2.56
C PRO A 193 -23.26 -0.42 3.72
N ASP A 194 -22.62 -1.56 3.44
CA ASP A 194 -21.91 -2.42 4.37
C ASP A 194 -20.37 -2.38 4.22
N VAL A 195 -19.80 -1.70 3.23
CA VAL A 195 -18.33 -1.68 3.01
C VAL A 195 -17.75 -0.28 3.23
N GLY A 196 -16.92 -0.15 4.25
CA GLY A 196 -16.14 1.04 4.57
C GLY A 196 -14.68 0.93 4.11
N ARG A 197 -14.14 2.02 3.57
CA ARG A 197 -12.72 2.18 3.24
C ARG A 197 -12.13 3.29 4.09
N TYR A 198 -11.02 3.01 4.75
CA TYR A 198 -10.40 3.89 5.75
C TYR A 198 -8.99 4.29 5.32
N PHE A 199 -8.67 5.56 5.45
CA PHE A 199 -7.37 6.12 5.09
C PHE A 199 -6.91 7.16 6.11
N CYS A 200 -5.60 7.33 6.21
CA CYS A 200 -5.01 8.29 7.15
C CYS A 200 -5.43 9.72 6.79
N ALA A 201 -5.98 10.46 7.76
CA ALA A 201 -6.41 11.84 7.59
C ALA A 201 -5.25 12.80 7.25
N LYS A 202 -4.02 12.46 7.66
CA LYS A 202 -2.82 13.29 7.46
C LYS A 202 -2.16 13.07 6.11
N CYS A 203 -2.05 11.81 5.66
CA CYS A 203 -1.19 11.46 4.52
C CYS A 203 -1.88 10.62 3.44
N GLY A 204 -3.18 10.35 3.55
CA GLY A 204 -3.93 9.60 2.55
C GLY A 204 -3.68 8.09 2.54
N ALA A 205 -2.71 7.58 3.30
CA ALA A 205 -2.34 6.16 3.26
C ALA A 205 -3.56 5.26 3.49
N THR A 206 -3.75 4.28 2.61
CA THR A 206 -4.83 3.28 2.71
C THR A 206 -4.58 2.40 3.93
N VAL A 207 -5.50 2.43 4.90
CA VAL A 207 -5.35 1.72 6.17
C VAL A 207 -6.20 0.46 6.20
N PHE A 208 -7.52 0.59 6.02
CA PHE A 208 -8.45 -0.54 6.13
C PHE A 208 -9.43 -0.64 4.96
N TYR A 209 -9.76 -1.89 4.65
CA TYR A 209 -11.02 -2.25 4.01
C TYR A 209 -11.83 -3.09 5.00
N TYR A 210 -13.07 -2.67 5.25
CA TYR A 210 -13.93 -3.32 6.24
C TYR A 210 -15.34 -3.54 5.71
N LYS A 211 -15.77 -4.80 5.67
CA LYS A 211 -17.16 -5.19 5.41
C LYS A 211 -17.87 -5.49 6.73
N GLN A 212 -18.95 -4.76 7.00
CA GLN A 212 -19.80 -4.96 8.17
C GLN A 212 -20.33 -6.39 8.22
N GLY A 213 -20.39 -6.96 9.42
CA GLY A 213 -20.81 -8.34 9.64
C GLY A 213 -19.69 -9.38 9.51
N LEU A 214 -18.50 -9.00 9.04
CA LEU A 214 -17.31 -9.85 9.15
C LEU A 214 -16.55 -9.61 10.46
N ASP A 215 -15.99 -10.70 11.00
CA ASP A 215 -15.09 -10.68 12.15
C ASP A 215 -13.64 -10.35 11.76
N THR A 216 -13.38 -10.20 10.47
CA THR A 216 -12.09 -9.82 9.90
C THR A 216 -12.13 -8.40 9.34
N ILE A 217 -10.94 -7.82 9.19
CA ILE A 217 -10.70 -6.55 8.52
C ILE A 217 -9.41 -6.68 7.72
N ASP A 218 -9.38 -6.11 6.52
CA ASP A 218 -8.17 -6.10 5.71
C ASP A 218 -7.36 -4.85 6.02
N ILE A 219 -6.05 -5.02 6.20
CA ILE A 219 -5.09 -3.96 6.50
C ILE A 219 -4.11 -3.82 5.35
N GLY A 220 -3.85 -2.58 4.90
CA GLY A 220 -2.84 -2.32 3.88
C GLY A 220 -1.44 -2.71 4.36
N THR A 221 -0.80 -3.67 3.70
CA THR A 221 0.48 -4.24 4.17
C THR A 221 1.64 -3.25 4.09
N GLY A 222 1.55 -2.24 3.21
CA GLY A 222 2.57 -1.20 3.08
C GLY A 222 2.74 -0.32 4.32
N LEU A 223 1.85 -0.45 5.30
CA LEU A 223 1.97 0.21 6.60
C LEU A 223 2.70 -0.64 7.64
N LEU A 224 2.94 -1.94 7.41
CA LEU A 224 3.59 -2.80 8.38
C LEU A 224 5.04 -2.37 8.62
N GLU A 225 5.38 -2.24 9.89
CA GLU A 225 6.74 -2.05 10.38
C GLU A 225 7.13 -3.28 11.22
N PRO A 226 7.95 -4.19 10.65
CA PRO A 226 8.47 -5.30 11.42
C PRO A 226 9.48 -4.80 12.46
N LEU A 227 9.19 -4.95 13.75
CA LEU A 227 10.07 -4.42 14.80
C LEU A 227 11.42 -5.14 14.92
N ASN A 228 11.48 -6.42 14.55
CA ASN A 228 12.65 -7.28 14.73
C ASN A 228 13.18 -7.87 13.42
N GLU A 229 12.63 -7.46 12.27
CA GLU A 229 13.02 -8.00 10.96
C GLU A 229 13.34 -6.85 10.02
N ARG A 230 14.32 -7.05 9.13
CA ARG A 230 14.66 -6.09 8.08
C ARG A 230 14.00 -6.42 6.74
N MET A 231 13.17 -7.46 6.71
CA MET A 231 12.49 -7.95 5.50
C MET A 231 11.14 -7.27 5.35
N VAL A 232 10.83 -6.79 4.15
CA VAL A 232 9.63 -5.95 3.93
C VAL A 232 8.38 -6.77 3.60
N ARG A 233 8.51 -8.04 3.18
CA ARG A 233 7.35 -8.93 2.99
C ARG A 233 6.85 -9.57 4.28
N VAL A 234 7.59 -9.47 5.38
CA VAL A 234 7.21 -9.94 6.72
C VAL A 234 6.71 -11.41 6.70
N GLU A 235 7.41 -12.29 5.98
CA GLU A 235 6.98 -13.67 5.70
C GLU A 235 6.92 -14.57 6.94
N ASN A 236 7.51 -14.13 8.06
CA ASN A 236 7.36 -14.78 9.36
C ASN A 236 5.99 -14.54 10.00
N TRP A 237 5.24 -13.53 9.53
CA TRP A 237 3.89 -13.20 9.98
C TRP A 237 2.84 -13.39 8.89
N LEU A 238 3.22 -13.29 7.62
CA LEU A 238 2.32 -13.33 6.48
C LEU A 238 2.51 -14.59 5.65
N ALA A 239 1.40 -15.26 5.35
CA ALA A 239 1.28 -16.27 4.33
C ALA A 239 0.76 -15.59 3.05
N TRP A 240 1.68 -15.21 2.17
CA TRP A 240 1.34 -14.64 0.87
C TRP A 240 0.66 -15.70 0.01
N GLN A 241 -0.51 -15.35 -0.55
CA GLN A 241 -1.29 -16.24 -1.40
C GLN A 241 -0.46 -16.65 -2.62
N LYS A 242 -0.49 -17.95 -2.93
CA LYS A 242 0.25 -18.53 -4.04
C LYS A 242 -0.56 -18.46 -5.33
N TYR A 243 0.11 -18.61 -6.47
CA TYR A 243 -0.54 -18.72 -7.79
C TYR A 243 -1.53 -19.90 -7.84
N PRO A 244 -2.69 -19.77 -8.54
CA PRO A 244 -3.16 -18.62 -9.32
C PRO A 244 -3.81 -17.49 -8.50
N THR A 245 -3.99 -17.71 -7.20
CA THR A 245 -4.69 -16.78 -6.30
C THR A 245 -3.83 -15.62 -5.77
N GLY A 246 -2.52 -15.60 -6.05
CA GLY A 246 -1.59 -14.62 -5.46
C GLY A 246 -1.87 -13.16 -5.82
N VAL A 247 -2.52 -12.93 -6.97
CA VAL A 247 -3.10 -11.64 -7.34
C VAL A 247 -4.59 -11.84 -7.59
N ALA A 248 -5.45 -11.21 -6.81
CA ALA A 248 -6.89 -11.23 -6.94
C ALA A 248 -7.37 -10.28 -8.05
N TYR A 249 -8.48 -10.65 -8.71
CA TYR A 249 -9.16 -9.87 -9.74
C TYR A 249 -8.24 -9.40 -10.88
N GLN A 250 -7.40 -10.30 -11.41
CA GLN A 250 -6.48 -9.97 -12.51
C GLN A 250 -7.22 -9.56 -13.79
N GLU A 251 -8.46 -10.03 -13.97
CA GLU A 251 -9.34 -9.70 -15.08
C GLU A 251 -9.72 -8.21 -15.14
N ASP A 252 -9.69 -7.52 -13.99
CA ASP A 252 -10.00 -6.09 -13.86
C ASP A 252 -8.80 -5.18 -14.15
N ALA A 253 -7.61 -5.78 -14.37
CA ALA A 253 -6.38 -5.04 -14.56
C ALA A 253 -6.43 -4.13 -15.79
N VAL A 254 -6.02 -2.88 -15.61
CA VAL A 254 -5.82 -1.91 -16.71
C VAL A 254 -4.45 -2.04 -17.38
N ASP A 255 -3.52 -2.76 -16.76
CA ASP A 255 -2.25 -3.20 -17.35
C ASP A 255 -2.19 -4.73 -17.21
N LYS A 256 -2.74 -5.45 -18.18
CA LYS A 256 -2.87 -6.91 -18.12
C LYS A 256 -1.52 -7.59 -18.19
N ASP A 257 -0.60 -7.05 -19.00
CA ASP A 257 0.74 -7.58 -19.14
C ASP A 257 1.52 -7.42 -17.81
N PHE A 258 1.44 -6.26 -17.16
CA PHE A 258 2.08 -6.04 -15.87
C PHE A 258 1.56 -7.01 -14.79
N ILE A 259 0.24 -7.17 -14.69
CA ILE A 259 -0.38 -8.05 -13.68
C ILE A 259 -0.07 -9.52 -13.95
N ALA A 260 -0.10 -9.96 -15.21
CA ALA A 260 0.27 -11.32 -15.58
C ALA A 260 1.75 -11.62 -15.23
N ASN A 261 2.66 -10.70 -15.56
CA ASN A 261 4.08 -10.84 -15.22
C ASN A 261 4.31 -10.86 -13.70
N LEU A 262 3.55 -10.07 -12.95
CA LEU A 262 3.61 -10.04 -11.48
C LEU A 262 3.15 -11.38 -10.90
N ALA A 263 2.01 -11.91 -11.36
CA ALA A 263 1.48 -13.20 -10.92
C ALA A 263 2.43 -14.36 -11.26
N GLU A 264 3.05 -14.33 -12.45
CA GLU A 264 4.06 -15.32 -12.85
C GLU A 264 5.33 -15.22 -11.99
N GLY A 265 5.80 -14.01 -11.66
CA GLY A 265 6.96 -13.84 -10.78
C GLY A 265 6.70 -14.28 -9.34
N MET A 266 5.46 -14.15 -8.84
CA MET A 266 5.07 -14.78 -7.57
C MET A 266 5.13 -16.31 -7.67
N HIS A 267 4.64 -16.90 -8.77
CA HIS A 267 4.63 -18.36 -8.99
C HIS A 267 6.04 -18.97 -9.09
N SER A 268 6.92 -18.36 -9.88
CA SER A 268 8.25 -18.90 -10.14
C SER A 268 9.09 -18.99 -8.86
N ARG A 269 8.93 -18.02 -7.96
CA ARG A 269 9.57 -18.02 -6.65
C ARG A 269 9.07 -19.13 -5.74
N ASP A 270 7.75 -19.36 -5.71
CA ASP A 270 7.15 -20.42 -4.91
C ASP A 270 7.60 -21.82 -5.34
N SER A 271 8.07 -21.96 -6.59
CA SER A 271 8.60 -23.22 -7.13
C SER A 271 10.08 -23.43 -6.80
N GLN A 272 10.77 -22.41 -6.27
CA GLN A 272 12.19 -22.43 -5.93
C GLN A 272 12.45 -22.53 -4.40
N GLN A 273 11.40 -22.44 -3.58
CA GLN A 273 11.42 -22.61 -2.11
C GLN A 273 10.88 -23.98 -1.70
#